data_AF-A0A2M7G096-F1
#
_entry.id   AF-A0A2M7G096-F1
#
_cell.length_a   1.000
_cell.length_b   1.000
_cell.length_c   1.000
_cell.angle_alpha   90.00
_cell.angle_beta   90.00
_cell.angle_gamma   90.00
#
_symmetry.space_group_name_H-M   'P 1'
#
loop_
_entity.id
_entity.type
_entity.pdbx_description
1 polymer ?
#
loop_
_entity_poly.entity_id
_entity_poly.type
_entity_poly.pdbx_seq_one_letter_code
_entity_poly.pdbx_strand_id
1 'polypeptide(L)'
;MQHIFSSSNLFSASHSGMAIQLPILLPSLESGESSHLSLDLVHKMPSNLEIVPFVHPINQKAEALFKDIQISVGLQFSDRVRHLCPQPAYLAGGAAINLHFPTTSRPIQDMDFRIDGSSSIPHFNCSGGKKLIDGLNKAIKGIALHPDLIREASEILASPDAKHLSPEMIKNLEKSVTALHGLSGGQFHFNGEDALTIKNPSIYGVEVSLTVHQGFAHELPVPLGDTGLLGLHPVDLLQDKIKTAITRTKTGDQSIKKVAQDLFDALTVAGHLDVFATGVRGVMPHLLAREPQYQVANLETTVLPYHGDPNAMALRMLDRFVRTLESHIGPGSHELRGVKFIELTRHCPGAMEEGLKLLSLKPQVDSGVSQMHDHHWDQVSYVLFQVLDMAAGRSGLDTSNMSVHQKLALGREMRHTDRIISTIIHYADDLDLSSWFQIWNATLRPPAIPEHLPGVAKPSLVSTTINAHSSVDEIMALLPKGATISDMDKVLFITHHSGGLRPLTSMDPQSIQDAFGMSKLAFNKAYQALKKRDLVSPQNEGLKMETSLYHLFLDPDNSQTQANQVNFPHTYQAFQDLFSEPLPDF
;
A
#
# COMPACT_ATOMS: atom_id res chain seq x y z
N MET A 1 -26.64 19.19 18.49
CA MET A 1 -25.97 20.14 17.55
C MET A 1 -26.92 20.73 16.50
N GLN A 2 -27.74 19.95 15.79
CA GLN A 2 -28.73 20.51 14.84
C GLN A 2 -29.66 21.58 15.46
N HIS A 3 -29.99 21.46 16.75
CA HIS A 3 -30.79 22.44 17.48
C HIS A 3 -30.08 23.78 17.81
N ILE A 4 -28.74 23.82 17.77
CA ILE A 4 -27.96 25.05 18.00
C ILE A 4 -27.89 25.87 16.70
N PHE A 5 -27.94 25.22 15.55
CA PHE A 5 -27.87 25.86 14.23
C PHE A 5 -29.24 26.20 13.62
N SER A 6 -30.35 25.71 14.19
CA SER A 6 -31.71 25.98 13.68
C SER A 6 -32.36 27.25 14.27
N SER A 7 -31.73 27.90 15.26
CA SER A 7 -32.19 29.18 15.82
C SER A 7 -31.52 30.35 15.08
N SER A 8 -32.16 30.79 13.99
CA SER A 8 -31.76 31.89 13.10
C SER A 8 -31.70 33.31 13.73
N ASN A 9 -31.66 33.43 15.06
CA ASN A 9 -31.66 34.72 15.78
C ASN A 9 -30.42 35.00 16.64
N LEU A 10 -29.36 34.18 16.57
CA LEU A 10 -28.15 34.37 17.38
C LEU A 10 -26.95 35.02 16.67
N PHE A 11 -27.04 35.32 15.37
CA PHE A 11 -25.90 35.85 14.62
C PHE A 11 -26.26 37.13 13.84
N SER A 12 -26.34 38.24 14.56
CA SER A 12 -26.12 39.57 13.99
C SER A 12 -25.06 40.30 14.81
N ALA A 13 -23.79 40.04 14.52
CA ALA A 13 -22.68 40.84 15.01
C ALA A 13 -21.65 41.02 13.89
N SER A 14 -21.37 42.27 13.59
CA SER A 14 -20.50 42.78 12.53
C SER A 14 -19.00 42.56 12.82
N HIS A 15 -18.26 42.14 11.79
CA HIS A 15 -16.88 42.53 11.47
C HIS A 15 -15.84 42.54 12.61
N SER A 16 -15.83 41.54 13.48
CA SER A 16 -14.63 41.20 14.27
C SER A 16 -14.55 39.69 14.42
N GLY A 17 -13.36 39.12 14.19
CA GLY A 17 -13.12 37.68 14.26
C GLY A 17 -13.52 37.14 15.64
N MET A 18 -14.65 36.43 15.68
CA MET A 18 -15.19 35.88 16.92
C MET A 18 -14.74 34.42 17.00
N ALA A 19 -13.72 34.15 17.81
CA ALA A 19 -13.33 32.79 18.15
C ALA A 19 -14.41 32.22 19.09
N ILE A 20 -15.22 31.28 18.60
CA ILE A 20 -16.20 30.59 19.44
C ILE A 20 -15.54 29.32 19.96
N GLN A 21 -15.13 29.32 21.24
CA GLN A 21 -14.77 28.10 21.95
C GLN A 21 -16.05 27.30 22.21
N LEU A 22 -16.38 26.38 21.29
CA LEU A 22 -17.39 25.36 21.55
C LEU A 22 -16.71 24.22 22.33
N PRO A 23 -17.13 23.91 23.56
CA PRO A 23 -16.74 22.65 24.20
C PRO A 23 -17.42 21.52 23.43
N ILE A 24 -16.78 21.05 22.36
CA ILE A 24 -17.21 19.85 21.68
C ILE A 24 -16.73 18.68 22.53
N LEU A 25 -17.53 18.30 23.52
CA LEU A 25 -17.47 16.98 24.13
C LEU A 25 -17.90 15.97 23.05
N LEU A 26 -16.97 15.55 22.19
CA LEU A 26 -17.16 14.36 21.38
C LEU A 26 -17.04 13.18 22.33
N PRO A 27 -18.08 12.36 22.54
CA PRO A 27 -17.92 11.11 23.26
C PRO A 27 -16.83 10.28 22.55
N SER A 28 -16.00 9.59 23.34
CA SER A 28 -14.98 8.69 22.80
C SER A 28 -15.64 7.71 21.82
N LEU A 29 -15.23 7.76 20.55
CA LEU A 29 -15.74 6.92 19.46
C LEU A 29 -15.43 5.41 19.62
N GLU A 30 -15.04 4.97 20.82
CA GLU A 30 -14.77 3.57 21.14
C GLU A 30 -16.03 2.80 21.55
N SER A 31 -17.09 3.48 22.00
CA SER A 31 -18.43 2.87 22.05
C SER A 31 -19.03 2.96 20.65
N GLY A 32 -19.32 1.83 20.00
CA GLY A 32 -19.79 1.71 18.61
C GLY A 32 -21.12 2.38 18.25
N GLU A 33 -21.48 3.50 18.89
CA GLU A 33 -22.52 4.42 18.49
C GLU A 33 -21.89 5.56 17.67
N SER A 34 -22.14 5.53 16.36
CA SER A 34 -21.70 6.53 15.40
C SER A 34 -22.30 7.90 15.73
N SER A 35 -21.50 8.77 16.34
CA SER A 35 -21.79 10.20 16.31
C SER A 35 -21.50 10.71 14.90
N HIS A 36 -22.51 10.67 14.04
CA HIS A 36 -22.48 11.20 12.67
C HIS A 36 -22.31 12.73 12.70
N LEU A 37 -21.07 13.19 12.86
CA LEU A 37 -20.67 14.49 12.34
C LEU A 37 -20.48 14.30 10.83
N SER A 38 -21.52 14.64 10.07
CA SER A 38 -21.47 14.64 8.62
C SER A 38 -20.29 15.50 8.15
N LEU A 39 -19.43 14.94 7.29
CA LEU A 39 -18.40 15.66 6.53
C LEU A 39 -18.97 16.91 5.84
N ASP A 40 -20.25 16.91 5.47
CA ASP A 40 -20.92 18.09 4.90
C ASP A 40 -20.92 19.28 5.85
N LEU A 41 -20.94 19.05 7.16
CA LEU A 41 -20.96 20.13 8.16
C LEU A 41 -19.59 20.81 8.23
N VAL A 42 -18.50 20.04 8.08
CA VAL A 42 -17.13 20.56 8.00
C VAL A 42 -16.94 21.34 6.68
N HIS A 43 -17.45 20.83 5.56
CA HIS A 43 -17.38 21.52 4.26
C HIS A 43 -18.25 22.78 4.17
N LYS A 44 -19.32 22.89 4.99
CA LYS A 44 -20.21 24.05 5.04
C LYS A 44 -19.85 25.06 6.12
N MET A 45 -18.85 24.81 6.94
CA MET A 45 -18.38 25.80 7.91
C MET A 45 -17.73 26.97 7.18
N PRO A 46 -18.08 28.21 7.54
CA PRO A 46 -17.46 29.38 6.94
C PRO A 46 -15.97 29.41 7.31
N SER A 47 -15.12 29.81 6.36
CA SER A 47 -13.66 29.75 6.45
C SER A 47 -13.04 30.57 7.60
N ASN A 48 -13.84 31.39 8.28
CA ASN A 48 -13.46 32.19 9.43
C ASN A 48 -13.84 31.59 10.78
N LEU A 49 -14.46 30.39 10.81
CA LEU A 49 -14.81 29.71 12.05
C LEU A 49 -13.65 28.80 12.49
N GLU A 50 -12.86 29.27 13.46
CA GLU A 50 -11.80 28.46 14.05
C GLU A 50 -12.41 27.52 15.11
N ILE A 51 -12.45 26.21 14.81
CA ILE A 51 -12.72 25.21 15.85
C ILE A 51 -11.43 25.01 16.62
N VAL A 52 -11.34 25.63 17.80
CA VAL A 52 -10.29 25.32 18.77
C VAL A 52 -10.79 24.15 19.62
N PRO A 53 -10.26 22.92 19.47
CA PRO A 53 -10.63 21.82 20.36
C PRO A 53 -10.26 22.21 21.79
N PHE A 54 -11.23 22.11 22.71
CA PHE A 54 -10.95 22.28 24.13
C PHE A 54 -10.10 21.10 24.60
N VAL A 55 -8.81 21.34 24.79
CA VAL A 55 -7.89 20.36 25.39
C VAL A 55 -7.84 20.62 26.90
N HIS A 56 -8.30 19.66 27.70
CA HIS A 56 -8.25 19.77 29.16
C HIS A 56 -6.79 20.02 29.63
N PRO A 57 -6.52 20.93 30.58
CA PRO A 57 -5.15 21.24 31.00
C PRO A 57 -4.32 20.02 31.43
N ILE A 58 -4.97 19.01 32.01
CA ILE A 58 -4.30 17.76 32.38
C ILE A 58 -3.77 16.97 31.17
N ASN A 59 -4.43 17.03 30.00
CA ASN A 59 -3.93 16.41 28.78
C ASN A 59 -2.67 17.12 28.30
N GLN A 60 -2.65 18.46 28.30
CA GLN A 60 -1.45 19.23 27.93
C GLN A 60 -0.28 18.91 28.86
N LYS A 61 -0.54 18.82 30.18
CA LYS A 61 0.47 18.43 31.17
C LYS A 61 0.98 17.00 30.93
N ALA A 62 0.07 16.05 30.67
CA ALA A 62 0.43 14.66 30.40
C ALA A 62 1.23 14.51 29.08
N GLU A 63 0.85 15.23 28.03
CA GLU A 63 1.56 15.25 26.74
C GLU A 63 2.96 15.84 26.89
N ALA A 64 3.11 16.94 27.62
CA ALA A 64 4.40 17.55 27.93
C ALA A 64 5.30 16.57 28.72
N LEU A 65 4.76 15.95 29.78
CA LEU A 65 5.50 14.97 30.56
C LEU A 65 5.91 13.75 29.71
N PHE A 66 5.01 13.24 28.88
CA PHE A 66 5.31 12.08 28.04
C PHE A 66 6.39 12.41 27.01
N LYS A 67 6.40 13.64 26.47
CA LYS A 67 7.48 14.14 25.61
C LYS A 67 8.82 14.16 26.36
N ASP A 68 8.85 14.59 27.61
CA ASP A 68 10.08 14.59 28.43
C ASP A 68 10.57 13.15 28.73
N ILE A 69 9.64 12.23 29.01
CA ILE A 69 9.94 10.80 29.13
C ILE A 69 10.57 10.26 27.85
N GLN A 70 10.01 10.60 26.68
CA GLN A 70 10.55 10.18 25.38
C GLN A 70 11.94 10.73 25.11
N ILE A 71 12.16 12.03 25.37
CA ILE A 71 13.48 12.64 25.21
C ILE A 71 14.50 11.94 26.12
N SER A 72 14.14 11.68 27.38
CA SER A 72 14.99 10.96 28.34
C SER A 72 15.33 9.54 27.89
N VAL A 73 14.33 8.77 27.43
CA VAL A 73 14.53 7.41 26.89
C VAL A 73 15.39 7.46 25.64
N GLY A 74 15.09 8.39 24.73
CA GLY A 74 15.81 8.56 23.48
C GLY A 74 17.28 8.91 23.68
N LEU A 75 17.59 9.81 24.61
CA LEU A 75 18.97 10.21 24.92
C LEU A 75 19.78 9.03 25.43
N GLN A 76 19.23 8.32 26.41
CA GLN A 76 19.87 7.14 26.97
C GLN A 76 20.04 6.05 25.90
N PHE A 77 19.04 5.82 25.06
CA PHE A 77 19.11 4.87 23.96
C PHE A 77 20.19 5.25 22.94
N SER A 78 20.21 6.51 22.48
CA SER A 78 21.20 7.02 21.53
C SER A 78 22.62 6.91 22.09
N ASP A 79 22.83 7.23 23.36
CA ASP A 79 24.11 7.05 24.04
C ASP A 79 24.53 5.58 24.09
N ARG A 80 23.60 4.65 24.39
CA ARG A 80 23.92 3.20 24.35
C ARG A 80 24.30 2.75 22.95
N VAL A 81 23.59 3.19 21.91
CA VAL A 81 23.95 2.88 20.52
C VAL A 81 25.34 3.43 20.21
N ARG A 82 25.66 4.67 20.59
CA ARG A 82 26.98 5.29 20.37
C ARG A 82 28.13 4.51 21.01
N HIS A 83 27.90 3.85 22.15
CA HIS A 83 28.91 3.00 22.78
C HIS A 83 29.10 1.63 22.11
N LEU A 84 28.12 1.17 21.33
CA LEU A 84 28.11 -0.14 20.68
C LEU A 84 28.39 -0.06 19.17
N CYS A 85 28.13 1.11 18.58
CA CYS A 85 28.27 1.40 17.16
C CYS A 85 28.95 2.77 17.00
N PRO A 86 29.99 2.88 16.14
CA PRO A 86 30.67 4.16 15.93
C PRO A 86 29.79 5.20 15.22
N GLN A 87 28.72 4.77 14.53
CA GLN A 87 27.82 5.66 13.83
C GLN A 87 26.78 6.24 14.81
N PRO A 88 26.48 7.54 14.72
CA PRO A 88 25.46 8.14 15.56
C PRO A 88 24.08 7.57 15.22
N ALA A 89 23.30 7.25 16.26
CA ALA A 89 21.88 7.00 16.11
C ALA A 89 21.14 8.34 16.02
N TYR A 90 20.29 8.48 15.01
CA TYR A 90 19.46 9.66 14.78
C TYR A 90 17.99 9.27 14.60
N LEU A 91 17.08 10.14 15.02
CA LEU A 91 15.66 9.93 14.85
C LEU A 91 15.22 10.18 13.40
N ALA A 92 14.32 9.34 12.94
CA ALA A 92 13.54 9.54 11.73
C ALA A 92 12.04 9.45 12.08
N GLY A 93 11.17 9.70 11.10
CA GLY A 93 9.74 9.49 11.28
C GLY A 93 9.05 10.55 12.14
N GLY A 94 7.95 10.16 12.79
CA GLY A 94 7.06 11.08 13.50
C GLY A 94 7.71 11.77 14.71
N ALA A 95 8.55 11.06 15.46
CA ALA A 95 9.29 11.63 16.58
C ALA A 95 10.24 12.76 16.14
N ALA A 96 10.98 12.54 15.05
CA ALA A 96 11.88 13.56 14.50
C ALA A 96 11.11 14.80 14.05
N ILE A 97 9.98 14.63 13.37
CA ILE A 97 9.11 15.73 12.92
C ILE A 97 8.62 16.55 14.12
N ASN A 98 8.08 15.89 15.15
CA ASN A 98 7.54 16.60 16.32
C ASN A 98 8.62 17.35 17.12
N LEU A 99 9.86 16.83 17.13
CA LEU A 99 10.98 17.51 17.79
C LEU A 99 11.59 18.63 16.93
N HIS A 100 11.55 18.50 15.60
CA HIS A 100 11.91 19.59 14.68
C HIS A 100 10.93 20.75 14.70
N PHE A 101 9.64 20.43 14.84
CA PHE A 101 8.55 21.38 14.73
C PHE A 101 7.66 21.31 15.97
N PRO A 102 8.09 21.90 17.11
CA PRO A 102 7.39 21.78 18.39
C PRO A 102 5.96 22.31 18.39
N THR A 103 5.58 23.09 17.38
CA THR A 103 4.22 23.59 17.16
C THR A 103 3.24 22.49 16.74
N THR A 104 3.74 21.32 16.32
CA THR A 104 2.87 20.18 16.04
C THR A 104 2.45 19.56 17.37
N SER A 105 1.16 19.55 17.70
CA SER A 105 0.69 18.91 18.95
C SER A 105 0.46 17.41 18.77
N ARG A 106 1.21 16.77 17.86
CA ARG A 106 1.05 15.35 17.56
C ARG A 106 1.65 14.52 18.70
N PRO A 107 0.89 13.60 19.31
CA PRO A 107 1.45 12.63 20.23
C PRO A 107 2.47 11.76 19.49
N ILE A 108 3.72 11.76 19.95
CA ILE A 108 4.72 10.79 19.51
C ILE A 108 4.38 9.48 20.22
N GLN A 109 4.26 8.37 19.49
CA GLN A 109 4.03 7.05 20.09
C GLN A 109 5.29 6.17 20.00
N ASP A 110 6.04 6.33 18.91
CA ASP A 110 7.21 5.57 18.53
C ASP A 110 8.44 6.47 18.31
N MET A 111 9.60 6.02 18.79
CA MET A 111 10.90 6.62 18.51
C MET A 111 11.64 5.74 17.50
N ASP A 112 11.60 6.15 16.23
CA ASP A 112 12.26 5.44 15.14
C ASP A 112 13.68 5.94 14.94
N PHE A 113 14.66 5.25 15.54
CA PHE A 113 16.06 5.56 15.31
C PHE A 113 16.58 4.91 14.02
N ARG A 114 17.59 5.53 13.43
CA ARG A 114 18.38 5.01 12.33
C ARG A 114 19.86 5.10 12.65
N ILE A 115 20.62 4.16 12.08
CA ILE A 115 22.07 4.23 11.92
C ILE A 115 22.39 3.99 10.46
N ASP A 116 23.43 4.62 9.94
CA ASP A 116 23.83 4.39 8.55
C ASP A 116 24.42 2.99 8.39
N GLY A 117 24.12 2.31 7.29
CA GLY A 117 24.73 1.03 6.97
C GLY A 117 26.25 1.17 6.89
N SER A 118 26.96 0.23 7.52
CA SER A 118 28.42 0.11 7.38
C SER A 118 28.78 -1.30 6.94
N SER A 119 30.01 -1.52 6.47
CA SER A 119 30.52 -2.86 6.18
C SER A 119 30.45 -3.79 7.39
N SER A 120 30.54 -3.25 8.61
CA SER A 120 30.39 -3.98 9.87
C SER A 120 28.94 -4.31 10.24
N ILE A 121 27.98 -3.47 9.86
CA ILE A 121 26.55 -3.62 10.18
C ILE A 121 25.71 -3.26 8.95
N PRO A 122 25.68 -4.11 7.91
CA PRO A 122 24.81 -3.89 6.75
C PRO A 122 23.33 -4.19 7.05
N HIS A 123 23.06 -5.09 8.01
CA HIS A 123 21.74 -5.46 8.52
C HIS A 123 21.90 -6.16 9.88
N PHE A 124 20.83 -6.38 10.63
CA PHE A 124 20.96 -6.91 11.99
C PHE A 124 21.25 -8.41 12.09
N ASN A 125 20.98 -9.20 11.03
CA ASN A 125 21.27 -10.64 11.03
C ASN A 125 22.78 -10.97 10.86
N CYS A 126 23.62 -10.00 10.47
CA CYS A 126 25.06 -10.19 10.37
C CYS A 126 25.73 -10.27 11.76
N SER A 127 27.01 -10.65 11.82
CA SER A 127 27.75 -10.77 13.09
C SER A 127 27.78 -9.46 13.89
N GLY A 128 28.06 -8.33 13.23
CA GLY A 128 28.08 -7.01 13.88
C GLY A 128 26.69 -6.60 14.37
N GLY A 129 25.66 -6.82 13.56
CA GLY A 129 24.27 -6.56 13.91
C GLY A 129 23.78 -7.36 15.12
N LYS A 130 24.10 -8.66 15.19
CA LYS A 130 23.78 -9.51 16.35
C LYS A 130 24.48 -9.04 17.62
N LYS A 131 25.76 -8.68 17.53
CA LYS A 131 26.50 -8.10 18.67
C LYS A 131 25.87 -6.80 19.16
N LEU A 132 25.43 -5.94 18.24
CA LEU A 132 24.72 -4.70 18.58
C LEU A 132 23.39 -5.01 19.30
N ILE A 133 22.57 -5.94 18.79
CA ILE A 133 21.33 -6.36 19.47
C ILE A 133 21.59 -6.90 20.86
N ASP A 134 22.55 -7.82 21.01
CA ASP A 134 22.89 -8.41 22.30
C ASP A 134 23.39 -7.34 23.29
N GLY A 135 24.20 -6.40 22.80
CA GLY A 135 24.66 -5.24 23.56
C GLY A 135 23.49 -4.37 24.02
N LEU A 136 22.57 -4.04 23.13
CA LEU A 136 21.37 -3.26 23.44
C LEU A 136 20.47 -3.98 24.44
N ASN A 137 20.22 -5.28 24.26
CA ASN A 137 19.41 -6.09 25.19
C ASN A 137 20.04 -6.22 26.59
N LYS A 138 21.37 -6.11 26.71
CA LYS A 138 22.05 -6.01 28.00
C LYS A 138 21.95 -4.60 28.59
N ALA A 139 22.16 -3.58 27.75
CA ALA A 139 22.22 -2.18 28.16
C ALA A 139 20.84 -1.58 28.49
N ILE A 140 19.77 -2.07 27.86
CA ILE A 140 18.40 -1.55 28.04
C ILE A 140 17.89 -1.71 29.47
N LYS A 141 18.40 -2.71 30.20
CA LYS A 141 18.13 -2.89 31.64
C LYS A 141 18.67 -1.74 32.49
N GLY A 142 19.60 -0.95 31.95
CA GLY A 142 20.20 0.21 32.59
C GLY A 142 19.68 1.55 32.05
N ILE A 143 18.59 1.56 31.26
CA ILE A 143 17.83 2.79 31.00
C ILE A 143 16.94 3.02 32.22
N ALA A 144 17.04 4.19 32.85
CA ALA A 144 16.27 4.56 34.02
C ALA A 144 15.66 5.94 33.83
N LEU A 145 14.36 6.09 34.10
CA LEU A 145 13.73 7.41 34.12
C LEU A 145 14.20 8.21 35.33
N HIS A 146 14.28 9.54 35.15
CA HIS A 146 14.55 10.43 36.27
C HIS A 146 13.41 10.31 37.31
N PRO A 147 13.72 10.22 38.62
CA PRO A 147 12.70 10.08 39.66
C PRO A 147 11.59 11.14 39.60
N ASP A 148 11.92 12.37 39.22
CA ASP A 148 10.92 13.44 39.09
C ASP A 148 9.89 13.19 38.00
N LEU A 149 10.27 12.63 36.84
CA LEU A 149 9.32 12.32 35.76
C LEU A 149 8.32 11.25 36.22
N ILE A 150 8.78 10.30 37.02
CA ILE A 150 7.94 9.23 37.57
C ILE A 150 7.01 9.76 38.66
N ARG A 151 7.54 10.62 39.55
CA ARG A 151 6.74 11.31 40.55
C ARG A 151 5.63 12.11 39.87
N GLU A 152 5.96 12.88 38.83
CA GLU A 152 4.99 13.68 38.10
C GLU A 152 3.95 12.82 37.37
N ALA A 153 4.36 11.71 36.74
CA ALA A 153 3.42 10.77 36.12
C ALA A 153 2.44 10.19 37.16
N SER A 154 2.96 9.86 38.35
CA SER A 154 2.16 9.34 39.46
C SER A 154 1.18 10.40 39.99
N GLU A 155 1.60 11.66 40.09
CA GLU A 155 0.76 12.79 40.48
C GLU A 155 -0.36 13.06 39.46
N ILE A 156 -0.05 12.97 38.15
CA ILE A 156 -1.05 13.10 37.09
C ILE A 156 -2.08 11.97 37.18
N LEU A 157 -1.64 10.72 37.34
CA LEU A 157 -2.53 9.55 37.44
C LEU A 157 -3.38 9.56 38.72
N ALA A 158 -2.87 10.10 39.82
CA ALA A 158 -3.61 10.24 41.08
C ALA A 158 -4.56 11.45 41.10
N SER A 159 -4.46 12.36 40.13
CA SER A 159 -5.31 13.54 40.06
C SER A 159 -6.78 13.16 39.84
N PRO A 160 -7.76 13.81 40.50
CA PRO A 160 -9.18 13.65 40.19
C PRO A 160 -9.54 13.94 38.73
N ASP A 161 -8.70 14.74 38.05
CA ASP A 161 -8.86 15.11 36.65
C ASP A 161 -8.33 14.04 35.68
N ALA A 162 -7.67 12.98 36.16
CA ALA A 162 -7.12 11.91 35.32
C ALA A 162 -8.21 11.22 34.47
N LYS A 163 -9.47 11.27 34.91
CA LYS A 163 -10.64 10.83 34.14
C LYS A 163 -10.82 11.55 32.79
N HIS A 164 -10.16 12.69 32.60
CA HIS A 164 -10.16 13.47 31.36
C HIS A 164 -9.02 13.11 30.41
N LEU A 165 -8.10 12.23 30.83
CA LEU A 165 -7.03 11.69 29.97
C LEU A 165 -7.60 10.66 29.00
N SER A 166 -7.00 10.54 27.83
CA SER A 166 -7.33 9.44 26.91
C SER A 166 -6.90 8.09 27.51
N PRO A 167 -7.61 6.98 27.21
CA PRO A 167 -7.23 5.65 27.68
C PRO A 167 -5.78 5.26 27.30
N GLU A 168 -5.34 5.68 26.11
CA GLU A 168 -3.97 5.45 25.66
C GLU A 168 -2.94 6.21 26.48
N MET A 169 -3.22 7.48 26.83
CA MET A 169 -2.34 8.28 27.67
C MET A 169 -2.23 7.71 29.09
N ILE A 170 -3.36 7.30 29.68
CA ILE A 170 -3.38 6.62 30.98
C ILE A 170 -2.48 5.37 30.93
N LYS A 171 -2.69 4.51 29.93
CA LYS A 171 -1.89 3.29 29.75
C LYS A 171 -0.40 3.58 29.59
N ASN A 172 -0.03 4.64 28.87
CA ASN A 172 1.38 5.01 28.66
C ASN A 172 2.03 5.53 29.95
N LEU A 173 1.32 6.37 30.71
CA LEU A 173 1.78 6.85 32.02
C LEU A 173 1.85 5.70 33.05
N GLU A 174 0.85 4.82 33.09
CA GLU A 174 0.84 3.64 33.97
C GLU A 174 2.03 2.71 33.68
N LYS A 175 2.36 2.49 32.40
CA LYS A 175 3.57 1.73 32.02
C LYS A 175 4.85 2.42 32.50
N SER A 176 4.90 3.75 32.40
CA SER A 176 6.05 4.55 32.87
C SER A 176 6.26 4.39 34.37
N VAL A 177 5.18 4.43 35.16
CA VAL A 177 5.21 4.27 36.62
C VAL A 177 5.50 2.82 37.03
N THR A 178 4.84 1.84 36.40
CA THR A 178 4.94 0.41 36.78
C THR A 178 6.33 -0.16 36.49
N ALA A 179 7.02 0.32 35.47
CA ALA A 179 8.36 -0.13 35.11
C ALA A 179 9.44 0.09 36.19
N LEU A 180 9.14 0.87 37.25
CA LEU A 180 9.98 0.96 38.45
C LEU A 180 10.05 -0.34 39.27
N HIS A 181 9.00 -1.17 39.23
CA HIS A 181 8.86 -2.32 40.13
C HIS A 181 9.53 -3.60 39.62
N GLY A 182 10.32 -3.50 38.56
CA GLY A 182 11.18 -4.57 38.07
C GLY A 182 10.80 -5.04 36.67
N LEU A 183 11.79 -4.94 35.76
CA LEU A 183 11.87 -5.65 34.48
C LEU A 183 10.66 -5.48 33.55
N SER A 184 10.59 -4.39 32.81
CA SER A 184 9.70 -4.33 31.64
C SER A 184 10.31 -3.66 30.41
N GLY A 185 11.64 -3.71 30.25
CA GLY A 185 12.23 -3.58 28.92
C GLY A 185 12.04 -4.89 28.18
N GLY A 186 11.19 -4.94 27.16
CA GLY A 186 11.15 -6.07 26.23
C GLY A 186 12.55 -6.32 25.64
N GLN A 187 12.76 -7.46 24.97
CA GLN A 187 13.95 -7.61 24.14
C GLN A 187 13.70 -7.01 22.76
N PHE A 188 14.72 -6.38 22.20
CA PHE A 188 14.75 -6.07 20.78
C PHE A 188 14.68 -7.37 19.98
N HIS A 189 13.76 -7.38 19.02
CA HIS A 189 13.57 -8.46 18.06
C HIS A 189 13.54 -7.88 16.65
N PHE A 190 13.81 -8.72 15.65
CA PHE A 190 13.70 -8.34 14.25
C PHE A 190 12.28 -7.95 13.90
N ASN A 191 12.13 -6.92 13.09
CA ASN A 191 10.88 -6.48 12.51
C ASN A 191 10.99 -6.61 10.99
N GLY A 192 10.33 -7.63 10.43
CA GLY A 192 10.42 -7.99 9.01
C GLY A 192 11.52 -9.03 8.70
N GLU A 193 11.45 -9.60 7.51
CA GLU A 193 12.31 -10.72 7.07
C GLU A 193 13.74 -10.27 6.74
N ASP A 194 13.91 -9.05 6.26
CA ASP A 194 15.23 -8.48 5.88
C ASP A 194 16.12 -8.15 7.09
N ALA A 195 15.57 -8.22 8.30
CA ALA A 195 16.25 -7.87 9.55
C ALA A 195 16.94 -6.49 9.50
N LEU A 196 16.34 -5.52 8.78
CA LEU A 196 16.82 -4.15 8.70
C LEU A 196 16.39 -3.30 9.89
N THR A 197 15.28 -3.69 10.54
CA THR A 197 14.73 -3.00 11.71
C THR A 197 14.68 -3.96 12.89
N ILE A 198 15.03 -3.45 14.07
CA ILE A 198 14.72 -4.06 15.35
C ILE A 198 13.75 -3.19 16.13
N LYS A 199 12.90 -3.80 16.94
CA LYS A 199 11.88 -3.07 17.71
C LYS A 199 11.83 -3.54 19.15
N ASN A 200 11.67 -2.59 20.06
CA ASN A 200 11.29 -2.79 21.44
C ASN A 200 9.90 -2.17 21.65
N PRO A 201 8.89 -2.97 22.00
CA PRO A 201 7.51 -2.51 22.02
C PRO A 201 7.17 -1.63 23.23
N SER A 202 8.05 -1.53 24.24
CA SER A 202 7.77 -0.71 25.43
C SER A 202 9.01 -0.55 26.32
N ILE A 203 9.66 0.60 26.25
CA ILE A 203 10.60 1.11 27.24
C ILE A 203 9.89 2.22 27.99
N TYR A 204 9.41 1.97 29.21
CA TYR A 204 8.58 2.93 29.96
C TYR A 204 7.35 3.42 29.18
N GLY A 205 6.71 2.53 28.40
CA GLY A 205 5.59 2.92 27.54
C GLY A 205 5.98 3.61 26.23
N VAL A 206 7.26 3.87 25.99
CA VAL A 206 7.78 4.38 24.72
C VAL A 206 8.20 3.22 23.82
N GLU A 207 7.63 3.13 22.63
CA GLU A 207 8.12 2.20 21.62
C GLU A 207 9.42 2.74 21.01
N VAL A 208 10.46 1.90 20.95
CA VAL A 208 11.75 2.29 20.35
C VAL A 208 12.11 1.31 19.26
N SER A 209 12.39 1.82 18.07
CA SER A 209 12.90 1.03 16.95
C SER A 209 14.28 1.52 16.52
N LEU A 210 15.08 0.65 15.93
CA LEU A 210 16.35 1.00 15.30
C LEU A 210 16.40 0.35 13.92
N THR A 211 16.67 1.15 12.89
CA THR A 211 16.76 0.69 11.50
C THR A 211 18.15 0.95 10.94
N VAL A 212 18.72 -0.02 10.22
CA VAL A 212 19.94 0.19 9.42
C VAL A 212 19.54 0.85 8.11
N HIS A 213 19.99 2.09 7.90
CA HIS A 213 19.75 2.83 6.67
C HIS A 213 20.62 2.27 5.53
N GLN A 214 20.01 1.93 4.40
CA GLN A 214 20.65 1.16 3.31
C GLN A 214 21.59 2.00 2.40
N GLY A 215 22.18 3.09 2.92
CA GLY A 215 23.24 3.83 2.23
C GLY A 215 22.77 4.75 1.10
N PHE A 216 21.48 5.04 1.00
CA PHE A 216 21.01 6.10 0.11
C PHE A 216 21.51 7.47 0.58
N ALA A 217 21.68 8.42 -0.34
CA ALA A 217 22.12 9.76 0.05
C ALA A 217 21.05 10.44 0.93
N HIS A 218 21.51 11.09 2.00
CA HIS A 218 20.76 12.03 2.82
C HIS A 218 21.75 13.05 3.42
N GLU A 219 21.23 14.18 3.87
CA GLU A 219 22.01 15.16 4.60
C GLU A 219 22.43 14.63 5.98
N LEU A 220 23.48 15.24 6.54
CA LEU A 220 23.96 14.86 7.88
C LEU A 220 22.84 15.07 8.91
N PRO A 221 22.67 14.15 9.88
CA PRO A 221 21.73 14.34 10.96
C PRO A 221 21.99 15.65 11.72
N VAL A 222 20.92 16.36 12.04
CA VAL A 222 20.96 17.68 12.69
C VAL A 222 20.42 17.60 14.12
N PRO A 223 20.86 18.48 15.04
CA PRO A 223 20.30 18.55 16.38
C PRO A 223 18.80 18.87 16.39
N LEU A 224 18.05 18.17 17.25
CA LEU A 224 16.61 18.36 17.45
C LEU A 224 16.35 19.36 18.58
N GLY A 225 16.52 20.65 18.28
CA GLY A 225 16.43 21.73 19.27
C GLY A 225 17.41 21.51 20.43
N ASP A 226 16.99 21.83 21.65
CA ASP A 226 17.81 21.70 22.86
C ASP A 226 17.73 20.31 23.50
N THR A 227 17.17 19.31 22.80
CA THR A 227 16.94 17.97 23.37
C THR A 227 18.22 17.14 23.49
N GLY A 228 19.30 17.52 22.80
CA GLY A 228 20.52 16.71 22.68
C GLY A 228 20.40 15.50 21.74
N LEU A 229 19.23 15.25 21.16
CA LEU A 229 19.01 14.22 20.16
C LEU A 229 19.39 14.70 18.77
N LEU A 230 19.79 13.76 17.91
CA LEU A 230 19.97 13.99 16.49
C LEU A 230 18.74 13.50 15.73
N GLY A 231 18.37 14.20 14.67
CA GLY A 231 17.27 13.87 13.77
C GLY A 231 17.71 13.92 12.32
N LEU A 232 17.00 13.20 11.47
CA LEU A 232 17.14 13.30 10.02
C LEU A 232 16.75 14.72 9.58
N HIS A 233 17.51 15.30 8.66
CA HIS A 233 17.25 16.65 8.18
C HIS A 233 15.80 16.81 7.67
N PRO A 234 15.11 17.94 7.93
CA PRO A 234 13.72 18.13 7.50
C PRO A 234 13.45 17.84 6.02
N VAL A 235 14.38 18.20 5.14
CA VAL A 235 14.27 17.91 3.70
C VAL A 235 14.22 16.40 3.45
N ASP A 236 15.08 15.63 4.11
CA ASP A 236 15.11 14.17 4.01
C ASP A 236 13.91 13.50 4.71
N LEU A 237 13.40 14.09 5.80
CA LEU A 237 12.15 13.64 6.42
C LEU A 237 10.97 13.78 5.45
N LEU A 238 10.84 14.93 4.79
CA LEU A 238 9.82 15.14 3.78
C LEU A 238 9.92 14.10 2.66
N GLN A 239 11.12 13.95 2.10
CA GLN A 239 11.38 13.00 1.03
C GLN A 239 11.03 11.56 1.42
N ASP A 240 11.46 11.12 2.62
CA ASP A 240 11.17 9.78 3.12
C ASP A 240 9.66 9.59 3.32
N LYS A 241 8.96 10.60 3.86
CA LYS A 241 7.52 10.55 4.11
C LYS A 241 6.69 10.52 2.84
N ILE A 242 7.02 11.35 1.85
CA ILE A 242 6.37 11.30 0.53
C ILE A 242 6.49 9.90 -0.06
N LYS A 243 7.71 9.34 -0.11
CA LYS A 243 7.94 7.98 -0.59
C LYS A 243 7.09 6.97 0.19
N THR A 244 7.18 6.94 1.52
CA THR A 244 6.42 5.94 2.30
C THR A 244 4.91 6.05 2.13
N ALA A 245 4.37 7.26 1.92
CA ALA A 245 2.94 7.44 1.65
C ALA A 245 2.50 6.77 0.33
N ILE A 246 3.37 6.75 -0.69
CA ILE A 246 3.05 6.21 -2.03
C ILE A 246 3.58 4.78 -2.28
N THR A 247 4.48 4.26 -1.45
CA THR A 247 5.07 2.91 -1.64
C THR A 247 4.58 1.87 -0.64
N ARG A 248 3.63 2.20 0.25
CA ARG A 248 3.08 1.21 1.19
C ARG A 248 2.30 0.12 0.44
N THR A 249 2.73 -1.12 0.63
CA THR A 249 2.12 -2.33 0.04
C THR A 249 1.13 -3.05 0.97
N LYS A 250 0.97 -2.58 2.21
CA LYS A 250 0.05 -3.18 3.18
C LYS A 250 -1.40 -2.98 2.74
N THR A 251 -2.28 -3.93 3.07
CA THR A 251 -3.72 -3.87 2.78
C THR A 251 -4.54 -3.70 4.08
N GLY A 252 -5.80 -3.27 3.96
CA GLY A 252 -6.75 -3.13 5.07
C GLY A 252 -6.56 -1.88 5.96
N ASP A 253 -7.30 -1.84 7.07
CA ASP A 253 -7.45 -0.66 7.94
C ASP A 253 -6.14 -0.16 8.56
N GLN A 254 -5.23 -1.08 8.91
CA GLN A 254 -3.92 -0.71 9.45
C GLN A 254 -3.05 -0.01 8.40
N SER A 255 -3.20 -0.37 7.13
CA SER A 255 -2.54 0.32 6.03
C SER A 255 -3.09 1.73 5.88
N ILE A 256 -4.42 1.89 5.90
CA ILE A 256 -5.09 3.20 5.83
C ILE A 256 -4.57 4.13 6.94
N LYS A 257 -4.54 3.66 8.20
CA LYS A 257 -4.05 4.46 9.33
C LYS A 257 -2.60 4.92 9.10
N LYS A 258 -1.73 4.01 8.63
CA LYS A 258 -0.31 4.33 8.42
C LYS A 258 -0.09 5.26 7.22
N VAL A 259 -0.83 5.09 6.13
CA VAL A 259 -0.79 6.02 4.99
C VAL A 259 -1.28 7.40 5.40
N ALA A 260 -2.38 7.50 6.16
CA ALA A 260 -2.87 8.78 6.69
C ALA A 260 -1.81 9.48 7.58
N GLN A 261 -1.10 8.71 8.42
CA GLN A 261 0.01 9.23 9.22
C GLN A 261 1.16 9.74 8.36
N ASP A 262 1.58 9.00 7.33
CA ASP A 262 2.69 9.42 6.46
C ASP A 262 2.31 10.61 5.56
N LEU A 263 1.05 10.69 5.11
CA LEU A 263 0.51 11.88 4.43
C LEU A 263 0.53 13.10 5.34
N PHE A 264 0.01 12.96 6.56
CA PHE A 264 0.00 14.04 7.54
C PHE A 264 1.42 14.53 7.86
N ASP A 265 2.35 13.59 8.08
CA ASP A 265 3.75 13.88 8.35
C ASP A 265 4.41 14.60 7.17
N ALA A 266 4.20 14.14 5.93
CA ALA A 266 4.72 14.79 4.74
C ALA A 266 4.19 16.23 4.59
N LEU A 267 2.88 16.43 4.74
CA LEU A 267 2.25 17.75 4.60
C LEU A 267 2.68 18.72 5.71
N THR A 268 2.86 18.22 6.93
CA THR A 268 3.37 19.00 8.05
C THR A 268 4.77 19.53 7.76
N VAL A 269 5.69 18.66 7.34
CA VAL A 269 7.06 19.06 7.01
C VAL A 269 7.08 19.98 5.78
N ALA A 270 6.27 19.69 4.76
CA ALA A 270 6.17 20.51 3.56
C ALA A 270 5.70 21.95 3.85
N GLY A 271 4.74 22.12 4.77
CA GLY A 271 4.27 23.44 5.20
C GLY A 271 5.36 24.24 5.93
N HIS A 272 6.15 23.59 6.79
CA HIS A 272 7.28 24.23 7.45
C HIS A 272 8.44 24.59 6.51
N LEU A 273 8.59 23.83 5.42
CA LEU A 273 9.59 24.07 4.38
C LEU A 273 9.09 24.95 3.23
N ASP A 274 7.83 25.39 3.26
CA ASP A 274 7.16 26.17 2.22
C ASP A 274 7.26 25.55 0.80
N VAL A 275 7.19 24.22 0.74
CA VAL A 275 7.46 23.45 -0.48
C VAL A 275 6.42 23.71 -1.56
N PHE A 276 5.15 23.81 -1.17
CA PHE A 276 4.04 23.96 -2.12
C PHE A 276 3.85 25.40 -2.62
N ALA A 277 4.55 26.39 -2.08
CA ALA A 277 4.43 27.79 -2.53
C ALA A 277 4.83 28.00 -4.01
N THR A 278 5.70 27.15 -4.54
CA THR A 278 6.13 27.20 -5.95
C THR A 278 5.44 26.14 -6.83
N GLY A 279 4.38 25.51 -6.32
CA GLY A 279 3.62 24.48 -7.03
C GLY A 279 4.45 23.23 -7.33
N VAL A 280 4.21 22.61 -8.49
CA VAL A 280 4.92 21.38 -8.93
C VAL A 280 6.44 21.55 -8.85
N ARG A 281 6.97 22.72 -9.20
CA ARG A 281 8.41 23.00 -9.20
C ARG A 281 9.06 22.83 -7.82
N GLY A 282 8.33 23.12 -6.74
CA GLY A 282 8.83 22.97 -5.38
C GLY A 282 8.88 21.51 -4.93
N VAL A 283 7.95 20.68 -5.40
CA VAL A 283 7.83 19.27 -4.98
C VAL A 283 8.80 18.36 -5.73
N MET A 284 9.04 18.64 -7.02
CA MET A 284 9.83 17.78 -7.91
C MET A 284 11.23 17.43 -7.38
N PRO A 285 12.03 18.35 -6.82
CA PRO A 285 13.35 18.02 -6.27
C PRO A 285 13.30 16.94 -5.17
N HIS A 286 12.25 16.94 -4.35
CA HIS A 286 12.09 15.96 -3.27
C HIS A 286 11.74 14.56 -3.81
N LEU A 287 10.95 14.51 -4.89
CA LEU A 287 10.59 13.26 -5.55
C LEU A 287 11.78 12.67 -6.31
N LEU A 288 12.50 13.51 -7.06
CA LEU A 288 13.73 13.14 -7.77
C LEU A 288 14.78 12.52 -6.84
N ALA A 289 14.95 13.08 -5.63
CA ALA A 289 15.91 12.55 -4.65
C ALA A 289 15.58 11.12 -4.17
N ARG A 290 14.31 10.69 -4.28
CA ARG A 290 13.84 9.37 -3.83
C ARG A 290 13.44 8.44 -4.97
N GLU A 291 13.62 8.90 -6.20
CA GLU A 291 13.33 8.17 -7.41
C GLU A 291 13.97 6.76 -7.42
N PRO A 292 15.26 6.58 -7.09
CA PRO A 292 15.85 5.23 -7.06
C PRO A 292 15.23 4.31 -6.00
N GLN A 293 14.87 4.87 -4.84
CA GLN A 293 14.21 4.10 -3.77
C GLN A 293 12.79 3.71 -4.15
N TYR A 294 12.10 4.60 -4.87
CA TYR A 294 10.76 4.35 -5.36
C TYR A 294 10.75 3.27 -6.45
N GLN A 295 11.72 3.31 -7.38
CA GLN A 295 11.92 2.25 -8.37
C GLN A 295 12.14 0.91 -7.68
N VAL A 296 13.06 0.83 -6.72
CA VAL A 296 13.30 -0.40 -5.94
C VAL A 296 12.02 -0.91 -5.30
N ALA A 297 11.30 -0.05 -4.59
CA ALA A 297 10.11 -0.44 -3.84
C ALA A 297 8.89 -0.86 -4.70
N ASN A 298 8.83 -0.47 -5.99
CA ASN A 298 7.66 -0.71 -6.83
C ASN A 298 7.94 -1.46 -8.13
N LEU A 299 9.19 -1.51 -8.60
CA LEU A 299 9.56 -1.92 -9.96
C LEU A 299 10.69 -2.97 -10.00
N GLU A 300 11.20 -3.44 -8.85
CA GLU A 300 12.33 -4.39 -8.78
C GLU A 300 12.10 -5.71 -9.55
N THR A 301 10.86 -6.07 -9.87
CA THR A 301 10.54 -7.25 -10.69
C THR A 301 10.70 -7.02 -12.20
N THR A 302 10.88 -5.77 -12.64
CA THR A 302 10.78 -5.43 -14.07
C THR A 302 11.76 -4.30 -14.41
N VAL A 303 13.02 -4.65 -14.69
CA VAL A 303 14.02 -3.68 -15.18
C VAL A 303 13.67 -3.27 -16.61
N LEU A 304 12.93 -2.18 -16.77
CA LEU A 304 12.58 -1.63 -18.08
C LEU A 304 13.52 -0.47 -18.47
N PRO A 305 14.05 -0.45 -19.72
CA PRO A 305 15.08 0.50 -20.14
C PRO A 305 14.63 1.97 -20.21
N TYR A 306 13.33 2.26 -20.12
CA TYR A 306 12.76 3.63 -20.21
C TYR A 306 12.28 4.21 -18.86
N HIS A 307 12.49 3.52 -17.74
CA HIS A 307 12.44 4.16 -16.41
C HIS A 307 13.64 5.10 -16.16
N GLY A 308 14.49 5.33 -17.17
CA GLY A 308 15.71 6.12 -17.05
C GLY A 308 15.53 7.64 -17.08
N ASP A 309 14.34 8.21 -17.33
CA ASP A 309 14.11 9.65 -17.13
C ASP A 309 13.61 9.90 -15.69
N PRO A 310 14.45 10.49 -14.82
CA PRO A 310 14.07 10.72 -13.43
C PRO A 310 12.92 11.71 -13.30
N ASN A 311 12.75 12.65 -14.24
CA ASN A 311 11.66 13.63 -14.19
C ASN A 311 10.31 12.98 -14.46
N ALA A 312 10.27 12.09 -15.45
CA ALA A 312 9.11 11.27 -15.73
C ALA A 312 8.68 10.46 -14.50
N MET A 313 9.64 9.79 -13.85
CA MET A 313 9.35 9.00 -12.64
C MET A 313 8.88 9.88 -11.48
N ALA A 314 9.56 11.01 -11.23
CA ALA A 314 9.17 11.96 -10.20
C ALA A 314 7.75 12.51 -10.44
N LEU A 315 7.37 12.80 -11.69
CA LEU A 315 6.01 13.28 -11.98
C LEU A 315 4.95 12.20 -11.72
N ARG A 316 5.24 10.92 -12.00
CA ARG A 316 4.37 9.79 -11.63
C ARG A 316 4.25 9.63 -10.10
N MET A 317 5.37 9.78 -9.39
CA MET A 317 5.36 9.77 -7.93
C MET A 317 4.48 10.91 -7.38
N LEU A 318 4.52 12.10 -8.01
CA LEU A 318 3.65 13.22 -7.66
C LEU A 318 2.17 12.91 -7.90
N ASP A 319 1.82 12.37 -9.07
CA ASP A 319 0.46 11.94 -9.37
C ASP A 319 -0.06 10.93 -8.35
N ARG A 320 0.74 9.91 -8.03
CA ARG A 320 0.39 8.92 -7.01
C ARG A 320 0.22 9.56 -5.63
N PHE A 321 1.05 10.53 -5.28
CA PHE A 321 0.94 11.25 -4.00
C PHE A 321 -0.35 12.08 -3.94
N VAL A 322 -0.67 12.82 -5.02
CA VAL A 322 -1.91 13.60 -5.15
C VAL A 322 -3.15 12.69 -5.07
N ARG A 323 -3.17 11.56 -5.79
CA ARG A 323 -4.28 10.58 -5.73
C ARG A 323 -4.42 9.93 -4.37
N THR A 324 -3.30 9.59 -3.74
CA THR A 324 -3.29 9.03 -2.38
C THR A 324 -3.93 10.02 -1.41
N LEU A 325 -3.56 11.30 -1.51
CA LEU A 325 -4.16 12.37 -0.73
C LEU A 325 -5.65 12.55 -1.05
N GLU A 326 -6.03 12.63 -2.32
CA GLU A 326 -7.44 12.73 -2.77
C GLU A 326 -8.31 11.62 -2.17
N SER A 327 -7.78 10.39 -2.07
CA SER A 327 -8.52 9.28 -1.44
C SER A 327 -8.72 9.41 0.08
N HIS A 328 -7.97 10.31 0.74
CA HIS A 328 -8.04 10.59 2.18
C HIS A 328 -8.75 11.91 2.50
N ILE A 329 -8.78 12.90 1.61
CA ILE A 329 -9.40 14.21 1.87
C ILE A 329 -10.40 14.68 0.81
N GLY A 330 -10.47 14.01 -0.34
CA GLY A 330 -11.30 14.40 -1.48
C GLY A 330 -12.76 13.94 -1.39
N PRO A 331 -13.63 14.45 -2.29
CA PRO A 331 -15.02 14.01 -2.40
C PRO A 331 -15.10 12.51 -2.69
N GLY A 332 -15.71 11.74 -1.80
CA GLY A 332 -15.79 10.27 -1.92
C GLY A 332 -14.70 9.50 -1.18
N SER A 333 -13.91 10.16 -0.31
CA SER A 333 -13.07 9.44 0.66
C SER A 333 -13.93 8.43 1.42
N HIS A 334 -13.54 7.15 1.43
CA HIS A 334 -14.18 6.17 2.29
C HIS A 334 -14.16 6.69 3.73
N GLU A 335 -15.27 6.55 4.46
CA GLU A 335 -15.49 7.14 5.79
C GLU A 335 -14.28 6.95 6.72
N LEU A 336 -13.68 5.77 6.72
CA LEU A 336 -12.50 5.46 7.52
C LEU A 336 -11.24 6.25 7.14
N ARG A 337 -10.96 6.48 5.84
CA ARG A 337 -9.77 7.21 5.36
C ARG A 337 -9.86 8.68 5.73
N GLY A 338 -11.01 9.29 5.47
CA GLY A 338 -11.31 10.68 5.81
C GLY A 338 -11.24 10.95 7.31
N VAL A 339 -11.89 10.10 8.11
CA VAL A 339 -11.90 10.23 9.57
C VAL A 339 -10.48 10.18 10.14
N LYS A 340 -9.64 9.22 9.68
CA LYS A 340 -8.29 9.06 10.23
C LYS A 340 -7.37 10.23 9.90
N PHE A 341 -7.46 10.78 8.69
CA PHE A 341 -6.67 11.94 8.33
C PHE A 341 -7.16 13.20 9.07
N ILE A 342 -8.48 13.44 9.11
CA ILE A 342 -9.07 14.58 9.83
C ILE A 342 -8.71 14.55 11.31
N GLU A 343 -8.75 13.38 11.94
CA GLU A 343 -8.33 13.18 13.34
C GLU A 343 -6.90 13.68 13.58
N LEU A 344 -5.97 13.37 12.67
CA LEU A 344 -4.58 13.84 12.76
C LEU A 344 -4.47 15.36 12.56
N THR A 345 -5.22 15.94 11.61
CA THR A 345 -5.16 17.39 11.34
C THR A 345 -5.63 18.27 12.49
N ARG A 346 -6.35 17.71 13.49
CA ARG A 346 -6.66 18.42 14.74
C ARG A 346 -5.40 18.87 15.49
N HIS A 347 -4.29 18.15 15.30
CA HIS A 347 -3.01 18.44 15.94
C HIS A 347 -2.13 19.41 15.13
N CYS A 348 -2.46 19.64 13.86
CA CYS A 348 -1.78 20.60 13.00
C CYS A 348 -2.73 21.01 11.87
N PRO A 349 -3.57 22.05 12.06
CA PRO A 349 -4.51 22.50 11.03
C PRO A 349 -3.81 22.89 9.72
N GLY A 350 -2.58 23.39 9.80
CA GLY A 350 -1.76 23.74 8.64
C GLY A 350 -1.54 22.57 7.67
N ALA A 351 -1.46 21.33 8.16
CA ALA A 351 -1.32 20.15 7.30
C ALA A 351 -2.52 19.96 6.35
N MET A 352 -3.74 20.34 6.78
CA MET A 352 -4.92 20.30 5.91
C MET A 352 -4.84 21.38 4.83
N GLU A 353 -4.41 22.59 5.19
CA GLU A 353 -4.23 23.69 4.24
C GLU A 353 -3.21 23.32 3.14
N GLU A 354 -2.08 22.74 3.54
CA GLU A 354 -1.06 22.25 2.60
C GLU A 354 -1.58 21.11 1.73
N GLY A 355 -2.41 20.22 2.29
CA GLY A 355 -3.07 19.18 1.52
C GLY A 355 -3.99 19.75 0.42
N LEU A 356 -4.77 20.78 0.75
CA LEU A 356 -5.63 21.46 -0.22
C LEU A 356 -4.81 22.21 -1.29
N LYS A 357 -3.70 22.85 -0.91
CA LYS A 357 -2.75 23.46 -1.86
C LYS A 357 -2.20 22.42 -2.83
N LEU A 358 -1.78 21.25 -2.32
CA LEU A 358 -1.30 20.16 -3.16
C LEU A 358 -2.39 19.63 -4.12
N LEU A 359 -3.63 19.45 -3.64
CA LEU A 359 -4.73 19.03 -4.52
C LEU A 359 -5.02 20.05 -5.63
N SER A 360 -4.82 21.35 -5.38
CA SER A 360 -4.97 22.37 -6.41
C SER A 360 -3.97 22.23 -7.58
N LEU A 361 -2.87 21.49 -7.36
CA LEU A 361 -1.90 21.18 -8.41
C LEU A 361 -2.36 20.06 -9.35
N LYS A 362 -3.41 19.31 -9.00
CA LYS A 362 -3.89 18.15 -9.75
C LYS A 362 -4.03 18.39 -11.26
N PRO A 363 -4.63 19.50 -11.76
CA PRO A 363 -4.73 19.73 -13.20
C PRO A 363 -3.37 19.85 -13.91
N GLN A 364 -2.36 20.43 -13.25
CA GLN A 364 -1.00 20.54 -13.80
C GLN A 364 -0.32 19.18 -13.85
N VAL A 365 -0.52 18.37 -12.79
CA VAL A 365 -0.01 17.00 -12.70
C VAL A 365 -0.65 16.12 -13.76
N ASP A 366 -1.99 16.14 -13.86
CA ASP A 366 -2.75 15.39 -14.87
C ASP A 366 -2.29 15.77 -16.29
N SER A 367 -2.13 17.06 -16.59
CA SER A 367 -1.63 17.52 -17.90
C SER A 367 -0.22 17.02 -18.20
N GLY A 368 0.70 17.06 -17.24
CA GLY A 368 2.07 16.62 -17.44
C GLY A 368 2.15 15.09 -17.60
N VAL A 369 1.37 14.35 -16.81
CA VAL A 369 1.24 12.90 -16.92
C VAL A 369 0.62 12.51 -18.27
N SER A 370 -0.46 13.16 -18.72
CA SER A 370 -1.07 12.92 -20.03
C SER A 370 -0.08 13.14 -21.18
N GLN A 371 0.68 14.24 -21.18
CA GLN A 371 1.70 14.49 -22.21
C GLN A 371 2.77 13.40 -22.25
N MET A 372 3.17 12.88 -21.09
CA MET A 372 4.10 11.75 -21.02
C MET A 372 3.46 10.45 -21.49
N HIS A 373 2.20 10.19 -21.15
CA HIS A 373 1.49 9.01 -21.63
C HIS A 373 1.37 9.04 -23.15
N ASP A 374 1.03 10.17 -23.75
CA ASP A 374 0.95 10.34 -25.20
C ASP A 374 2.31 10.07 -25.86
N HIS A 375 3.40 10.60 -25.30
CA HIS A 375 4.75 10.35 -25.82
C HIS A 375 5.19 8.88 -25.72
N HIS A 376 4.93 8.22 -24.59
CA HIS A 376 5.24 6.79 -24.42
C HIS A 376 4.32 5.92 -25.29
N TRP A 377 3.07 6.33 -25.51
CA TRP A 377 2.15 5.67 -26.43
C TRP A 377 2.63 5.76 -27.87
N ASP A 378 3.18 6.88 -28.29
CA ASP A 378 3.80 7.01 -29.62
C ASP A 378 4.99 6.06 -29.78
N GLN A 379 5.81 5.90 -28.73
CA GLN A 379 6.95 4.98 -28.72
C GLN A 379 6.54 3.50 -28.68
N VAL A 380 5.59 3.12 -27.82
CA VAL A 380 5.05 1.75 -27.75
C VAL A 380 4.35 1.41 -29.05
N SER A 381 3.57 2.34 -29.62
CA SER A 381 2.95 2.18 -30.93
C SER A 381 4.01 2.03 -32.01
N TYR A 382 5.06 2.84 -32.02
CA TYR A 382 6.18 2.74 -32.97
C TYR A 382 6.90 1.39 -32.89
N VAL A 383 7.18 0.88 -31.68
CA VAL A 383 7.79 -0.44 -31.47
C VAL A 383 6.84 -1.55 -31.91
N LEU A 384 5.56 -1.46 -31.59
CA LEU A 384 4.53 -2.34 -32.14
C LEU A 384 4.55 -2.31 -33.68
N PHE A 385 4.60 -1.12 -34.28
CA PHE A 385 4.61 -0.96 -35.74
C PHE A 385 5.85 -1.59 -36.36
N GLN A 386 7.03 -1.41 -35.76
CA GLN A 386 8.26 -2.04 -36.26
C GLN A 386 8.21 -3.57 -36.13
N VAL A 387 7.72 -4.09 -35.00
CA VAL A 387 7.60 -5.53 -34.79
C VAL A 387 6.57 -6.14 -35.74
N LEU A 388 5.46 -5.45 -35.98
CA LEU A 388 4.43 -5.86 -36.94
C LEU A 388 4.91 -5.77 -38.39
N ASP A 389 5.63 -4.70 -38.77
CA ASP A 389 6.21 -4.57 -40.12
C ASP A 389 7.35 -5.57 -40.34
N MET A 390 8.14 -5.90 -39.32
CA MET A 390 9.14 -7.00 -39.39
C MET A 390 8.47 -8.37 -39.53
N ALA A 391 7.39 -8.62 -38.79
CA ALA A 391 6.63 -9.85 -38.88
C ALA A 391 5.94 -9.98 -40.24
N ALA A 392 5.38 -8.89 -40.76
CA ALA A 392 4.76 -8.81 -42.07
C ALA A 392 5.77 -8.95 -43.22
N GLY A 393 6.96 -8.35 -43.08
CA GLY A 393 8.06 -8.51 -44.03
C GLY A 393 8.54 -9.97 -44.12
N ARG A 394 8.52 -10.71 -43.00
CA ARG A 394 8.81 -12.15 -42.98
C ARG A 394 7.71 -13.01 -43.60
N SER A 395 6.46 -12.53 -43.61
CA SER A 395 5.33 -13.22 -44.25
C SER A 395 5.02 -12.74 -45.68
N GLY A 396 5.82 -11.81 -46.22
CA GLY A 396 5.65 -11.27 -47.58
C GLY A 396 4.43 -10.34 -47.75
N LEU A 397 3.86 -9.85 -46.64
CA LEU A 397 2.73 -8.92 -46.63
C LEU A 397 3.23 -7.48 -46.72
N ASP A 398 2.83 -6.77 -47.77
CA ASP A 398 3.10 -5.34 -47.93
C ASP A 398 2.14 -4.53 -47.05
N THR A 399 2.67 -4.02 -45.93
CA THR A 399 1.93 -3.20 -44.97
C THR A 399 2.02 -1.71 -45.26
N SER A 400 2.74 -1.29 -46.30
CA SER A 400 3.04 0.14 -46.53
C SER A 400 1.80 1.02 -46.75
N ASN A 401 0.69 0.42 -47.24
CA ASN A 401 -0.58 1.11 -47.50
C ASN A 401 -1.70 0.77 -46.50
N MET A 402 -1.40 0.00 -45.45
CA MET A 402 -2.40 -0.36 -44.45
C MET A 402 -2.60 0.79 -43.47
N SER A 403 -3.86 1.12 -43.19
CA SER A 403 -4.19 2.06 -42.11
C SER A 403 -3.79 1.48 -40.73
N VAL A 404 -3.62 2.35 -39.74
CA VAL A 404 -3.28 1.97 -38.36
C VAL A 404 -4.18 0.86 -37.82
N HIS A 405 -5.50 0.97 -38.03
CA HIS A 405 -6.46 -0.05 -37.58
C HIS A 405 -6.29 -1.39 -38.28
N GLN A 406 -5.91 -1.41 -39.57
CA GLN A 406 -5.68 -2.64 -40.33
C GLN A 406 -4.37 -3.33 -39.90
N LYS A 407 -3.31 -2.57 -39.63
CA LYS A 407 -2.06 -3.13 -39.09
C LYS A 407 -2.25 -3.74 -37.70
N LEU A 408 -3.05 -3.10 -36.85
CA LEU A 408 -3.40 -3.62 -35.52
C LEU A 408 -4.25 -4.90 -35.59
N ALA A 409 -5.18 -5.00 -36.54
CA ALA A 409 -5.94 -6.21 -36.79
C ALA A 409 -5.05 -7.36 -37.30
N LEU A 410 -4.11 -7.07 -38.22
CA LEU A 410 -3.11 -8.03 -38.70
C LEU A 410 -2.20 -8.53 -37.56
N GLY A 411 -1.84 -7.63 -36.63
CA GLY A 411 -1.13 -8.01 -35.42
C GLY A 411 -1.87 -9.09 -34.63
N ARG A 412 -3.17 -8.95 -34.40
CA ARG A 412 -3.95 -9.94 -33.64
C ARG A 412 -3.96 -11.35 -34.23
N GLU A 413 -3.81 -11.49 -35.56
CA GLU A 413 -3.81 -12.80 -36.23
C GLU A 413 -2.43 -13.50 -36.23
N MET A 414 -1.35 -12.77 -35.94
CA MET A 414 -0.01 -13.35 -35.91
C MET A 414 0.26 -14.04 -34.56
N ARG A 415 0.59 -15.34 -34.59
CA ARG A 415 0.72 -16.28 -33.44
C ARG A 415 1.72 -15.89 -32.33
N HIS A 416 2.42 -14.77 -32.44
CA HIS A 416 3.35 -14.25 -31.43
C HIS A 416 2.89 -12.94 -30.79
N THR A 417 1.78 -12.37 -31.28
CA THR A 417 1.29 -11.07 -30.85
C THR A 417 0.61 -11.14 -29.49
N ASP A 418 0.07 -12.28 -29.07
CA ASP A 418 -0.48 -12.44 -27.71
C ASP A 418 0.58 -12.27 -26.63
N ARG A 419 1.82 -12.69 -26.87
CA ARG A 419 2.92 -12.52 -25.91
C ARG A 419 3.39 -11.06 -25.85
N ILE A 420 3.42 -10.38 -27.01
CA ILE A 420 3.76 -8.96 -27.12
C ILE A 420 2.64 -8.10 -26.51
N ILE A 421 1.38 -8.38 -26.84
CA ILE A 421 0.18 -7.73 -26.28
C ILE A 421 0.05 -8.02 -24.78
N SER A 422 0.30 -9.24 -24.32
CA SER A 422 0.33 -9.55 -22.87
C SER A 422 1.43 -8.79 -22.16
N THR A 423 2.60 -8.63 -22.78
CA THR A 423 3.69 -7.79 -22.24
C THR A 423 3.27 -6.32 -22.21
N ILE A 424 2.58 -5.81 -23.23
CA ILE A 424 2.04 -4.45 -23.29
C ILE A 424 0.88 -4.24 -22.30
N ILE A 425 0.05 -5.25 -22.05
CA ILE A 425 -1.06 -5.22 -21.09
C ILE A 425 -0.51 -5.25 -19.66
N HIS A 426 0.46 -6.11 -19.36
CA HIS A 426 1.21 -6.02 -18.09
C HIS A 426 1.86 -4.63 -17.93
N TYR A 427 2.49 -4.13 -18.99
CA TYR A 427 3.06 -2.78 -19.02
C TYR A 427 2.01 -1.65 -18.87
N ALA A 428 0.74 -1.90 -19.19
CA ALA A 428 -0.34 -0.92 -19.11
C ALA A 428 -1.10 -0.96 -17.77
N ASP A 429 -1.24 -2.14 -17.17
CA ASP A 429 -1.78 -2.34 -15.82
C ASP A 429 -0.85 -1.71 -14.77
N ASP A 430 0.48 -1.80 -14.96
CA ASP A 430 1.48 -1.16 -14.10
C ASP A 430 1.48 0.39 -14.19
N LEU A 431 0.84 0.97 -15.20
CA LEU A 431 0.74 2.42 -15.42
C LEU A 431 -0.67 2.98 -15.20
N ASP A 432 -1.58 2.20 -14.61
CA ASP A 432 -2.98 2.55 -14.30
C ASP A 432 -3.79 3.04 -15.53
N LEU A 433 -3.57 2.42 -16.70
CA LEU A 433 -4.25 2.73 -17.97
C LEU A 433 -5.65 2.09 -18.11
N SER A 434 -6.20 1.59 -17.01
CA SER A 434 -7.47 0.85 -16.92
C SER A 434 -8.66 1.59 -17.55
N SER A 435 -8.72 2.91 -17.37
CA SER A 435 -9.77 3.78 -17.91
C SER A 435 -9.71 3.95 -19.44
N TRP A 436 -8.52 3.90 -20.06
CA TRP A 436 -8.39 3.92 -21.52
C TRP A 436 -8.76 2.57 -22.15
N PHE A 437 -8.39 1.44 -21.52
CA PHE A 437 -8.83 0.12 -21.97
C PHE A 437 -10.35 -0.04 -21.97
N GLN A 438 -11.05 0.60 -21.03
CA GLN A 438 -12.51 0.65 -21.03
C GLN A 438 -13.06 1.44 -22.23
N ILE A 439 -12.45 2.58 -22.59
CA ILE A 439 -12.83 3.38 -23.76
C ILE A 439 -12.50 2.63 -25.07
N TRP A 440 -11.36 1.94 -25.13
CA TRP A 440 -10.96 1.10 -26.25
C TRP A 440 -11.91 -0.09 -26.42
N ASN A 441 -12.22 -0.83 -25.35
CA ASN A 441 -13.20 -1.91 -25.39
C ASN A 441 -14.61 -1.43 -25.74
N ALA A 442 -14.98 -0.21 -25.35
CA ALA A 442 -16.27 0.40 -25.71
C ALA A 442 -16.35 0.78 -27.20
N THR A 443 -15.24 1.23 -27.79
CA THR A 443 -15.14 1.54 -29.24
C THR A 443 -14.93 0.32 -30.12
N LEU A 444 -14.61 -0.84 -29.53
CA LEU A 444 -14.47 -2.14 -30.19
C LEU A 444 -15.79 -2.93 -30.36
N ARG A 445 -16.93 -2.44 -29.84
CA ARG A 445 -18.22 -3.06 -30.15
C ARG A 445 -18.56 -2.78 -31.62
N PRO A 446 -18.73 -3.80 -32.48
CA PRO A 446 -19.15 -3.55 -33.85
C PRO A 446 -20.53 -2.88 -33.82
N PRO A 447 -20.82 -1.89 -34.69
CA PRO A 447 -22.18 -1.41 -34.84
C PRO A 447 -23.09 -2.61 -35.15
N ALA A 448 -24.29 -2.64 -34.55
CA ALA A 448 -25.24 -3.73 -34.74
C ALA A 448 -25.36 -4.06 -36.24
N ILE A 449 -25.04 -5.31 -36.59
CA ILE A 449 -25.14 -5.80 -37.97
C ILE A 449 -26.62 -5.70 -38.36
N PRO A 450 -26.98 -5.02 -39.47
CA PRO A 450 -28.35 -5.01 -39.97
C PRO A 450 -28.83 -6.45 -40.22
N GLU A 451 -29.99 -6.83 -39.68
CA GLU A 451 -30.57 -8.19 -39.66
C GLU A 451 -30.95 -8.76 -41.04
N HIS A 452 -30.44 -8.23 -42.14
CA HIS A 452 -30.87 -8.60 -43.49
C HIS A 452 -29.68 -9.01 -44.38
N LEU A 453 -29.13 -10.19 -44.11
CA LEU A 453 -28.43 -10.97 -45.14
C LEU A 453 -29.02 -12.39 -45.18
N PRO A 454 -29.69 -12.79 -46.27
CA PRO A 454 -30.24 -14.13 -46.42
C PRO A 454 -29.13 -15.11 -46.83
N GLY A 455 -29.06 -16.27 -46.16
CA GLY A 455 -28.48 -17.46 -46.79
C GLY A 455 -27.28 -18.14 -46.12
N VAL A 456 -27.02 -17.96 -44.82
CA VAL A 456 -26.08 -18.84 -44.11
C VAL A 456 -26.79 -19.50 -42.94
N ALA A 457 -27.12 -20.79 -43.09
CA ALA A 457 -27.57 -21.61 -41.99
C ALA A 457 -26.44 -21.71 -40.95
N LYS A 458 -26.62 -21.05 -39.79
CA LYS A 458 -25.76 -21.25 -38.63
C LYS A 458 -25.93 -22.70 -38.13
N PRO A 459 -24.84 -23.45 -37.92
CA PRO A 459 -24.91 -24.64 -37.07
C PRO A 459 -25.29 -24.17 -35.67
N SER A 460 -26.34 -24.73 -35.09
CA SER A 460 -26.68 -24.53 -33.69
C SER A 460 -25.63 -25.24 -32.82
N LEU A 461 -24.53 -24.56 -32.53
CA LEU A 461 -23.72 -24.87 -31.36
C LEU A 461 -24.57 -24.54 -30.14
N VAL A 462 -25.13 -25.58 -29.54
CA VAL A 462 -25.70 -25.51 -28.19
C VAL A 462 -24.54 -25.16 -27.26
N SER A 463 -24.38 -23.87 -26.98
CA SER A 463 -23.54 -23.39 -25.90
C SER A 463 -24.20 -23.83 -24.59
N THR A 464 -23.84 -25.01 -24.09
CA THR A 464 -24.15 -25.39 -22.71
C THR A 464 -23.39 -24.44 -21.80
N THR A 465 -24.07 -23.40 -21.32
CA THR A 465 -23.49 -22.40 -20.42
C THR A 465 -23.24 -23.05 -19.07
N ILE A 466 -22.02 -23.54 -18.84
CA ILE A 466 -21.57 -24.02 -17.53
C ILE A 466 -21.33 -22.79 -16.66
N ASN A 467 -21.95 -22.77 -15.48
CA ASN A 467 -21.79 -21.70 -14.51
C ASN A 467 -21.08 -22.22 -13.25
N ALA A 468 -20.71 -21.32 -12.34
CA ALA A 468 -20.00 -21.67 -11.11
C ALA A 468 -20.76 -22.68 -10.20
N HIS A 469 -22.06 -22.89 -10.44
CA HIS A 469 -22.93 -23.79 -9.71
C HIS A 469 -23.29 -25.08 -10.46
N SER A 470 -22.73 -25.30 -11.65
CA SER A 470 -22.90 -26.56 -12.37
C SER A 470 -22.43 -27.73 -11.53
N SER A 471 -23.15 -28.85 -11.60
CA SER A 471 -22.82 -30.04 -10.83
C SER A 471 -21.46 -30.59 -11.26
N VAL A 472 -20.77 -31.29 -10.35
CA VAL A 472 -19.48 -31.91 -10.69
C VAL A 472 -19.65 -32.92 -11.81
N ASP A 473 -20.76 -33.65 -11.85
CA ASP A 473 -21.03 -34.65 -12.89
C ASP A 473 -21.19 -34.00 -14.28
N GLU A 474 -21.86 -32.83 -14.36
CA GLU A 474 -21.95 -32.05 -15.61
C GLU A 474 -20.59 -31.56 -16.09
N ILE A 475 -19.75 -31.08 -15.18
CA ILE A 475 -18.39 -30.61 -15.51
C ILE A 475 -17.51 -31.81 -15.93
N MET A 476 -17.56 -32.91 -15.18
CA MET A 476 -16.77 -34.11 -15.46
C MET A 476 -17.21 -34.83 -16.73
N ALA A 477 -18.46 -34.68 -17.17
CA ALA A 477 -18.94 -35.20 -18.45
C ALA A 477 -18.28 -34.54 -19.67
N LEU A 478 -17.60 -33.41 -19.50
CA LEU A 478 -16.79 -32.77 -20.54
C LEU A 478 -15.47 -33.50 -20.80
N LEU A 479 -15.02 -34.36 -19.89
CA LEU A 479 -13.82 -35.16 -20.12
C LEU A 479 -14.08 -36.22 -21.20
N PRO A 480 -13.08 -36.52 -22.05
CA PRO A 480 -13.19 -37.62 -22.99
C PRO A 480 -13.59 -38.92 -22.27
N LYS A 481 -14.54 -39.67 -22.84
CA LYS A 481 -15.00 -40.94 -22.25
C LYS A 481 -13.81 -41.86 -22.00
N GLY A 482 -13.63 -42.29 -20.75
CA GLY A 482 -12.54 -43.17 -20.33
C GLY A 482 -11.25 -42.46 -19.93
N ALA A 483 -11.19 -41.12 -19.97
CA ALA A 483 -10.07 -40.36 -19.44
C ALA A 483 -9.95 -40.54 -17.92
N THR A 484 -8.73 -40.81 -17.45
CA THR A 484 -8.39 -40.76 -16.03
C THR A 484 -7.54 -39.52 -15.81
N ILE A 485 -7.88 -38.72 -14.80
CA ILE A 485 -7.14 -37.51 -14.44
C ILE A 485 -6.69 -37.59 -12.98
N SER A 486 -5.56 -36.97 -12.66
CA SER A 486 -5.07 -36.95 -11.28
C SER A 486 -5.97 -36.10 -10.38
N ASP A 487 -5.86 -36.27 -9.05
CA ASP A 487 -6.64 -35.47 -8.10
C ASP A 487 -6.34 -33.96 -8.23
N MET A 488 -5.09 -33.58 -8.54
CA MET A 488 -4.71 -32.18 -8.77
C MET A 488 -5.34 -31.62 -10.03
N ASP A 489 -5.28 -32.39 -11.13
CA ASP A 489 -5.87 -31.99 -12.41
C ASP A 489 -7.38 -31.86 -12.30
N LYS A 490 -8.01 -32.75 -11.51
CA LYS A 490 -9.46 -32.69 -11.23
C LYS A 490 -9.85 -31.41 -10.51
N VAL A 491 -9.08 -30.98 -9.51
CA VAL A 491 -9.34 -29.69 -8.82
C VAL A 491 -9.20 -28.51 -9.79
N LEU A 492 -8.11 -28.45 -10.57
CA LEU A 492 -7.90 -27.37 -11.54
C LEU A 492 -8.98 -27.36 -12.64
N PHE A 493 -9.31 -28.53 -13.19
CA PHE A 493 -10.31 -28.69 -14.24
C PHE A 493 -11.68 -28.20 -13.79
N ILE A 494 -12.12 -28.59 -12.59
CA ILE A 494 -13.41 -28.21 -12.03
C ILE A 494 -13.45 -26.71 -11.71
N THR A 495 -12.39 -26.17 -11.11
CA THR A 495 -12.32 -24.74 -10.80
C THR A 495 -12.29 -23.89 -12.06
N HIS A 496 -11.52 -24.28 -13.08
CA HIS A 496 -11.48 -23.59 -14.38
C HIS A 496 -12.87 -23.54 -15.04
N HIS A 497 -13.54 -24.69 -15.19
CA HIS A 497 -14.86 -24.76 -15.81
C HIS A 497 -15.98 -24.13 -14.98
N SER A 498 -15.71 -23.81 -13.71
CA SER A 498 -16.60 -23.00 -12.86
C SER A 498 -16.38 -21.49 -13.00
N GLY A 499 -15.58 -21.05 -13.99
CA GLY A 499 -15.21 -19.64 -14.18
C GLY A 499 -14.05 -19.19 -13.29
N GLY A 500 -13.20 -20.14 -12.87
CA GLY A 500 -12.00 -19.95 -12.03
C GLY A 500 -12.24 -19.65 -10.55
N LEU A 501 -13.50 -19.68 -10.12
CA LEU A 501 -13.89 -19.77 -8.71
C LEU A 501 -14.87 -20.92 -8.56
N ARG A 502 -14.51 -21.94 -7.76
CA ARG A 502 -15.44 -23.00 -7.37
C ARG A 502 -15.98 -22.68 -5.97
N PRO A 503 -17.30 -22.46 -5.82
CA PRO A 503 -17.88 -22.27 -4.51
C PRO A 503 -17.57 -23.44 -3.58
N LEU A 504 -17.07 -23.14 -2.38
CA LEU A 504 -16.76 -24.13 -1.35
C LEU A 504 -17.11 -23.50 0.00
N THR A 505 -18.33 -23.76 0.46
CA THR A 505 -18.93 -23.17 1.67
C THR A 505 -18.18 -23.55 2.95
N SER A 506 -17.51 -24.71 2.96
CA SER A 506 -16.79 -25.24 4.12
C SER A 506 -15.81 -26.35 3.70
N MET A 507 -14.80 -26.61 4.53
CA MET A 507 -13.81 -27.71 4.34
C MET A 507 -14.30 -29.05 4.92
N ASP A 508 -15.61 -29.21 5.12
CA ASP A 508 -16.20 -30.48 5.56
C ASP A 508 -16.28 -31.50 4.39
N PRO A 509 -16.34 -32.80 4.69
CA PRO A 509 -16.34 -33.83 3.65
C PRO A 509 -17.48 -33.74 2.64
N GLN A 510 -18.68 -33.32 3.06
CA GLN A 510 -19.83 -33.26 2.18
C GLN A 510 -19.69 -32.09 1.20
N SER A 511 -19.33 -30.90 1.69
CA SER A 511 -19.09 -29.73 0.84
C SER A 511 -17.99 -29.99 -0.21
N ILE A 512 -16.91 -30.69 0.16
CA ILE A 512 -15.84 -31.07 -0.78
C ILE A 512 -16.33 -32.11 -1.81
N GLN A 513 -17.10 -33.10 -1.36
CA GLN A 513 -17.66 -34.11 -2.25
C GLN A 513 -18.62 -33.47 -3.26
N ASP A 514 -19.43 -32.51 -2.83
CA ASP A 514 -20.39 -31.80 -3.69
C ASP A 514 -19.67 -30.83 -4.65
N ALA A 515 -18.61 -30.17 -4.20
CA ALA A 515 -17.87 -29.20 -5.01
C ALA A 515 -16.89 -29.85 -6.00
N PHE A 516 -16.28 -30.99 -5.66
CA PHE A 516 -15.20 -31.60 -6.45
C PHE A 516 -15.35 -33.10 -6.74
N GLY A 517 -16.41 -33.75 -6.23
CA GLY A 517 -16.65 -35.18 -6.45
C GLY A 517 -15.52 -36.07 -5.95
N MET A 518 -14.89 -35.70 -4.83
CA MET A 518 -13.75 -36.41 -4.26
C MET A 518 -13.77 -36.40 -2.73
N SER A 519 -13.08 -37.38 -2.14
CA SER A 519 -12.94 -37.46 -0.69
C SER A 519 -12.12 -36.28 -0.13
N LYS A 520 -12.42 -35.87 1.10
CA LYS A 520 -11.67 -34.82 1.81
C LYS A 520 -10.16 -35.05 1.86
N LEU A 521 -9.72 -36.31 1.99
CA LEU A 521 -8.30 -36.66 2.03
C LEU A 521 -7.62 -36.41 0.67
N ALA A 522 -8.25 -36.86 -0.42
CA ALA A 522 -7.76 -36.64 -1.78
C ALA A 522 -7.72 -35.15 -2.12
N PHE A 523 -8.80 -34.42 -1.82
CA PHE A 523 -8.87 -32.98 -2.01
C PHE A 523 -7.79 -32.23 -1.22
N ASN A 524 -7.62 -32.51 0.08
CA ASN A 524 -6.61 -31.82 0.88
C ASN A 524 -5.19 -32.06 0.36
N LYS A 525 -4.89 -33.27 -0.10
CA LYS A 525 -3.59 -33.59 -0.70
C LYS A 525 -3.38 -32.80 -2.00
N ALA A 526 -4.37 -32.77 -2.88
CA ALA A 526 -4.33 -32.00 -4.12
C ALA A 526 -4.24 -30.49 -3.86
N TYR A 527 -5.07 -29.95 -2.97
CA TYR A 527 -5.09 -28.55 -2.57
C TYR A 527 -3.75 -28.09 -1.98
N GLN A 528 -3.15 -28.84 -1.05
CA GLN A 528 -1.85 -28.46 -0.48
C GLN A 528 -0.73 -28.48 -1.54
N ALA A 529 -0.77 -29.43 -2.47
CA ALA A 529 0.17 -29.49 -3.59
C ALA A 529 0.00 -28.32 -4.57
N LEU A 530 -1.24 -27.92 -4.87
CA LEU A 530 -1.56 -26.78 -5.73
C LEU A 530 -1.25 -25.44 -5.04
N LYS A 531 -1.55 -25.32 -3.75
CA LYS A 531 -1.26 -24.13 -2.93
C LYS A 531 0.24 -23.90 -2.78
N LYS A 532 1.04 -24.96 -2.57
CA LYS A 532 2.51 -24.85 -2.51
C LYS A 532 3.12 -24.32 -3.83
N ARG A 533 2.39 -24.43 -4.93
CA ARG A 533 2.77 -23.97 -6.27
C ARG A 533 2.07 -22.64 -6.65
N ASP A 534 1.37 -22.02 -5.71
CA ASP A 534 0.61 -20.77 -5.92
C ASP A 534 -0.39 -20.85 -7.08
N LEU A 535 -0.99 -22.03 -7.31
CA LEU A 535 -1.96 -22.24 -8.41
C LEU A 535 -3.41 -22.03 -7.98
N VAL A 536 -3.68 -22.10 -6.67
CA VAL A 536 -5.00 -21.90 -6.08
C VAL A 536 -4.89 -21.18 -4.75
N SER A 537 -5.88 -20.33 -4.44
CA SER A 537 -6.01 -19.70 -3.12
C SER A 537 -7.43 -19.88 -2.56
N PRO A 538 -7.55 -19.97 -1.22
CA PRO A 538 -8.85 -19.91 -0.57
C PRO A 538 -9.39 -18.48 -0.63
N GLN A 539 -10.67 -18.32 -0.97
CA GLN A 539 -11.43 -17.08 -0.90
C GLN A 539 -12.63 -17.27 0.03
N ASN A 540 -13.23 -16.17 0.50
CA ASN A 540 -14.39 -16.21 1.40
C ASN A 540 -15.57 -17.04 0.86
N GLU A 541 -15.65 -17.21 -0.46
CA GLU A 541 -16.75 -17.90 -1.15
C GLU A 541 -16.33 -19.25 -1.77
N GLY A 542 -15.05 -19.63 -1.72
CA GLY A 542 -14.62 -20.92 -2.27
C GLY A 542 -13.13 -21.03 -2.61
N LEU A 543 -12.80 -21.89 -3.58
CA LEU A 543 -11.43 -22.07 -4.07
C LEU A 543 -11.25 -21.33 -5.40
N LYS A 544 -10.35 -20.34 -5.41
CA LYS A 544 -10.01 -19.55 -6.60
C LYS A 544 -8.76 -20.09 -7.26
N MET A 545 -8.75 -20.13 -8.59
CA MET A 545 -7.55 -20.40 -9.38
C MET A 545 -6.79 -19.09 -9.59
N GLU A 546 -5.47 -19.12 -9.38
CA GLU A 546 -4.64 -17.93 -9.58
C GLU A 546 -4.47 -17.61 -11.07
N THR A 547 -4.46 -16.32 -11.38
CA THR A 547 -4.67 -15.76 -12.73
C THR A 547 -3.63 -16.18 -13.76
N SER A 548 -2.44 -16.60 -13.32
CA SER A 548 -1.34 -17.05 -14.18
C SER A 548 -1.64 -18.33 -14.98
N LEU A 549 -2.70 -19.07 -14.64
CA LEU A 549 -3.09 -20.32 -15.34
C LEU A 549 -4.24 -20.18 -16.34
N TYR A 550 -4.99 -19.08 -16.34
CA TYR A 550 -6.16 -18.93 -17.23
C TYR A 550 -5.79 -19.06 -18.72
N HIS A 551 -4.57 -18.68 -19.08
CA HIS A 551 -4.08 -18.70 -20.46
C HIS A 551 -3.65 -20.08 -20.95
N LEU A 552 -3.47 -21.08 -20.07
CA LEU A 552 -3.06 -22.44 -20.44
C LEU A 552 -4.23 -23.37 -20.80
N PHE A 553 -5.46 -22.99 -20.47
CA PHE A 553 -6.66 -23.83 -20.67
C PHE A 553 -7.61 -23.30 -21.76
N LEU A 554 -7.40 -22.10 -22.28
CA LEU A 554 -8.21 -21.51 -23.35
C LEU A 554 -7.54 -21.71 -24.71
N ASP A 555 -7.63 -22.91 -25.27
CA ASP A 555 -7.49 -23.14 -26.72
C ASP A 555 -8.72 -23.92 -27.24
N PRO A 556 -9.79 -23.23 -27.66
CA PRO A 556 -10.99 -23.87 -28.18
C PRO A 556 -10.87 -24.42 -29.61
N ASP A 557 -9.79 -24.11 -30.35
CA ASP A 557 -9.71 -24.41 -31.80
C ASP A 557 -8.97 -25.71 -32.14
N ASN A 558 -8.52 -26.48 -31.14
CA ASN A 558 -7.86 -27.76 -31.39
C ASN A 558 -8.82 -28.93 -31.71
N SER A 559 -10.06 -28.64 -32.12
CA SER A 559 -11.10 -29.65 -32.42
C SER A 559 -11.19 -30.07 -33.89
N GLN A 560 -10.25 -29.67 -34.76
CA GLN A 560 -10.27 -30.06 -36.19
C GLN A 560 -9.14 -30.99 -36.67
N THR A 561 -8.33 -31.58 -35.80
CA THR A 561 -7.34 -32.59 -36.24
C THR A 561 -7.66 -33.97 -35.70
N GLN A 562 -8.35 -34.75 -36.56
CA GLN A 562 -8.49 -36.21 -36.54
C GLN A 562 -9.09 -36.85 -35.29
N ALA A 563 -10.36 -37.22 -35.42
CA ALA A 563 -11.01 -38.25 -34.62
C ALA A 563 -10.13 -39.52 -34.55
N ASN A 564 -9.99 -40.05 -33.33
CA ASN A 564 -9.24 -41.24 -32.92
C ASN A 564 -7.76 -41.05 -32.57
N GLN A 565 -7.47 -40.18 -31.60
CA GLN A 565 -6.62 -40.44 -30.42
C GLN A 565 -6.35 -39.10 -29.72
N VAL A 566 -7.16 -38.77 -28.70
CA VAL A 566 -6.82 -37.67 -27.79
C VAL A 566 -5.71 -38.19 -26.88
N ASN A 567 -4.47 -37.96 -27.31
CA ASN A 567 -3.31 -38.27 -26.51
C ASN A 567 -3.02 -37.05 -25.60
N PHE A 568 -3.55 -37.11 -24.38
CA PHE A 568 -3.13 -36.28 -23.23
C PHE A 568 -1.61 -36.26 -22.89
N PRO A 569 -0.71 -37.15 -23.41
CA PRO A 569 0.71 -37.09 -23.09
C PRO A 569 1.45 -35.84 -23.59
N HIS A 570 0.99 -35.10 -24.60
CA HIS A 570 1.80 -33.99 -25.14
C HIS A 570 1.83 -32.74 -24.25
N THR A 571 0.72 -32.42 -23.57
CA THR A 571 0.70 -31.36 -22.56
C THR A 571 1.41 -31.79 -21.27
N TYR A 572 1.38 -33.10 -20.97
CA TYR A 572 2.08 -33.70 -19.83
C TYR A 572 3.61 -33.82 -20.05
N GLN A 573 4.06 -34.08 -21.28
CA GLN A 573 5.48 -34.12 -21.65
C GLN A 573 6.09 -32.72 -21.63
N ALA A 574 5.40 -31.70 -22.18
CA ALA A 574 5.82 -30.30 -22.05
C ALA A 574 5.88 -29.85 -20.57
N PHE A 575 5.03 -30.42 -19.72
CA PHE A 575 5.05 -30.20 -18.27
C PHE A 575 6.21 -30.96 -17.60
N GLN A 576 6.53 -32.21 -17.98
CA GLN A 576 7.67 -32.97 -17.44
C GLN A 576 9.03 -32.42 -17.90
N ASP A 577 9.12 -31.95 -19.14
CA ASP A 577 10.36 -31.41 -19.74
C ASP A 577 10.75 -30.06 -19.08
N LEU A 578 9.77 -29.28 -18.60
CA LEU A 578 10.01 -28.03 -17.85
C LEU A 578 10.61 -28.25 -16.44
N PHE A 579 10.50 -29.47 -15.88
CA PHE A 579 10.86 -29.78 -14.50
C PHE A 579 11.91 -30.91 -14.37
N SER A 580 12.50 -31.37 -15.46
CA SER A 580 13.52 -32.43 -15.48
C SER A 580 14.94 -31.96 -15.84
N GLU A 581 15.13 -30.69 -16.21
CA GLU A 581 16.47 -30.12 -16.36
C GLU A 581 17.08 -29.77 -14.99
N PRO A 582 18.31 -30.25 -14.68
CA PRO A 582 19.03 -29.76 -13.52
C PRO A 582 19.36 -28.27 -13.74
N LEU A 583 19.10 -27.44 -12.72
CA LEU A 583 19.50 -26.04 -12.73
C LEU A 583 21.00 -25.95 -13.05
N PRO A 584 21.43 -25.04 -13.95
CA PRO A 584 22.85 -24.87 -14.22
C PRO A 584 23.56 -24.49 -12.91
N ASP A 585 24.62 -25.22 -12.57
CA ASP A 585 25.50 -24.86 -11.46
C ASP A 585 26.05 -23.44 -11.70
N PHE A 586 25.87 -22.60 -10.67
CA PHE A 586 26.17 -21.17 -10.64
C PHE A 586 27.61 -20.80 -11.02
#